data_AF-A0A2V5KDM5-F1
#
_entry.id   AF-A0A2V5KDM5-F1
#
_cell.length_a   1.000
_cell.length_b   1.000
_cell.length_c   1.000
_cell.angle_alpha   90.00
_cell.angle_beta   90.00
_cell.angle_gamma   90.00
#
_symmetry.space_group_name_H-M   'P 1'
#
loop_
_entity.id
_entity.type
_entity.pdbx_description
1 polymer ?
#
loop_
_entity_poly.entity_id
_entity_poly.type
_entity_poly.pdbx_seq_one_letter_code
_entity_poly.pdbx_strand_id
1 'polypeptide(L)'
;MSTKKGVIGILTGGGDVPGLNPAIRAVTIRALREGYKVIGIRHGWLGAISILRDEHADNSEHFQILTEEIVNRAARTGGTFLHTSRANPPAVKKEEVPEALRATYNQDRNDLTSEVIKNLDWLGIDYLIPIGGDDTLSFATRLHKEGVKVVAIPKTMDNDVPGTDYCIGFSTCVSRTIELSNRLRTSAGSHERFLVMEVFGRYAGFTAMLPTMAGAANRCVIPEC
;
A
#
# COMPACT_ATOMS: atom_id res chain seq x y z
N MET A 1 4.66 7.12 -34.47
CA MET A 1 4.52 7.35 -33.02
C MET A 1 3.42 6.44 -32.51
N SER A 2 3.74 5.44 -31.68
CA SER A 2 2.73 4.54 -31.12
C SER A 2 1.74 5.36 -30.31
N THR A 3 0.47 5.38 -30.69
CA THR A 3 -0.61 5.92 -29.87
C THR A 3 -0.60 5.16 -28.56
N LYS A 4 -0.40 5.87 -27.44
CA LYS A 4 -0.41 5.26 -26.11
C LYS A 4 -1.81 4.70 -25.86
N LYS A 5 -1.93 3.45 -25.42
CA LYS A 5 -3.22 2.79 -25.16
C LYS A 5 -4.00 3.40 -23.99
N GLY A 6 -3.29 4.09 -23.09
CA GLY A 6 -3.84 4.77 -21.93
C GLY A 6 -2.78 5.01 -20.86
N VAL A 7 -3.20 5.52 -19.71
CA VAL A 7 -2.37 5.77 -18.54
C VAL A 7 -2.84 4.94 -17.36
N ILE A 8 -1.89 4.28 -16.71
CA ILE A 8 -2.11 3.50 -15.49
C ILE A 8 -1.51 4.25 -14.30
N GLY A 9 -2.34 4.59 -13.31
CA GLY A 9 -1.91 5.10 -12.02
C GLY A 9 -1.60 3.96 -11.06
N ILE A 10 -0.51 4.04 -10.31
CA ILE A 10 -0.15 3.10 -9.25
C ILE A 10 0.07 3.88 -7.96
N LEU A 11 -0.48 3.39 -6.85
CA LEU A 11 -0.20 3.94 -5.52
C LEU A 11 -0.03 2.83 -4.49
N THR A 12 0.74 3.11 -3.44
CA THR A 12 0.86 2.25 -2.27
C THR A 12 0.29 2.97 -1.04
N GLY A 13 -0.70 2.37 -0.38
CA GLY A 13 -1.37 2.95 0.79
C GLY A 13 -1.27 2.08 2.05
N GLY A 14 -1.33 2.71 3.22
CA GLY A 14 -1.23 2.03 4.52
C GLY A 14 0.22 1.75 4.97
N GLY A 15 0.42 0.76 5.83
CA GLY A 15 1.78 0.35 6.27
C GLY A 15 2.60 -0.28 5.13
N ASP A 16 3.91 -0.07 5.13
CA ASP A 16 4.79 -0.69 4.15
C ASP A 16 5.03 -2.17 4.47
N VAL A 17 5.25 -2.96 3.43
CA VAL A 17 5.61 -4.38 3.57
C VAL A 17 6.66 -4.77 2.53
N PRO A 18 7.46 -5.81 2.79
CA PRO A 18 8.33 -6.38 1.77
C PRO A 18 7.55 -6.85 0.55
N GLY A 19 8.06 -6.56 -0.65
CA GLY A 19 7.47 -7.00 -1.93
C GLY A 19 6.75 -5.91 -2.72
N LEU A 20 6.59 -4.70 -2.17
CA LEU A 20 5.96 -3.56 -2.87
C LEU A 20 6.74 -3.12 -4.12
N ASN A 21 8.03 -2.87 -4.00
CA ASN A 21 8.85 -2.42 -5.13
C ASN A 21 8.89 -3.46 -6.28
N PRO A 22 9.05 -4.77 -6.02
CA PRO A 22 8.87 -5.82 -7.03
C PRO A 22 7.49 -5.80 -7.69
N ALA A 23 6.40 -5.58 -6.94
CA ALA A 23 5.05 -5.51 -7.49
C ALA A 23 4.88 -4.29 -8.43
N ILE A 24 5.29 -3.10 -7.99
CA ILE A 24 5.28 -1.88 -8.82
C ILE A 24 6.10 -2.10 -10.09
N ARG A 25 7.28 -2.72 -9.97
CA ARG A 25 8.14 -3.04 -11.12
C ARG A 25 7.46 -3.99 -12.10
N ALA A 26 6.87 -5.08 -11.60
CA ALA A 26 6.22 -6.08 -12.45
C ALA A 26 5.09 -5.46 -13.28
N VAL A 27 4.21 -4.69 -12.61
CA VAL A 27 3.12 -3.95 -13.27
C VAL A 27 3.68 -2.96 -14.28
N THR A 28 4.68 -2.15 -13.88
CA THR A 28 5.25 -1.10 -14.74
C THR A 28 5.88 -1.69 -16.01
N ILE A 29 6.74 -2.70 -15.88
CA ILE A 29 7.42 -3.32 -17.03
C ILE A 29 6.38 -3.93 -17.97
N ARG A 30 5.35 -4.62 -17.45
CA ARG A 30 4.32 -5.19 -18.31
C ARG A 30 3.52 -4.10 -19.02
N ALA A 31 3.09 -3.06 -18.30
CA ALA A 31 2.32 -1.96 -18.86
C ALA A 31 3.08 -1.20 -19.97
N LEU A 32 4.36 -0.89 -19.75
CA LEU A 32 5.20 -0.24 -20.75
C LEU A 32 5.34 -1.07 -22.03
N ARG A 33 5.51 -2.40 -21.91
CA ARG A 33 5.57 -3.32 -23.05
C ARG A 33 4.26 -3.40 -23.84
N GLU A 34 3.14 -3.23 -23.16
CA GLU A 34 1.80 -3.23 -23.77
C GLU A 34 1.42 -1.87 -24.40
N GLY A 35 2.28 -0.85 -24.24
CA GLY A 35 2.08 0.50 -24.80
C GLY A 35 1.32 1.48 -23.88
N TYR A 36 1.24 1.19 -22.58
CA TYR A 36 0.66 2.10 -21.58
C TYR A 36 1.73 3.02 -20.98
N LYS A 37 1.33 4.24 -20.58
CA LYS A 37 2.12 5.09 -19.67
C LYS A 37 1.80 4.71 -18.23
N VAL A 38 2.79 4.77 -17.35
CA VAL A 38 2.59 4.49 -15.93
C VAL A 38 2.95 5.71 -15.10
N ILE A 39 2.06 6.11 -14.19
CA ILE A 39 2.27 7.18 -13.21
C ILE A 39 2.23 6.57 -11.82
N GLY A 40 3.29 6.77 -11.04
CA GLY A 40 3.34 6.41 -9.63
C GLY A 40 2.93 7.61 -8.78
N ILE A 41 1.82 7.49 -8.06
CA ILE A 41 1.37 8.49 -7.09
C ILE A 41 2.15 8.27 -5.79
N ARG A 42 2.77 9.34 -5.30
CA ARG A 42 3.60 9.31 -4.10
C ARG A 42 2.75 9.47 -2.85
N HIS A 43 3.22 8.96 -1.72
CA HIS A 43 2.53 9.08 -0.42
C HIS A 43 1.08 8.55 -0.42
N GLY A 44 0.78 7.54 -1.26
CA GLY A 44 -0.55 6.91 -1.31
C GLY A 44 -1.67 7.92 -1.62
N TRP A 45 -2.77 7.83 -0.88
CA TRP A 45 -3.92 8.71 -1.08
C TRP A 45 -3.65 10.18 -0.76
N LEU A 46 -2.70 10.47 0.14
CA LEU A 46 -2.30 11.85 0.41
C LEU A 46 -1.77 12.54 -0.85
N GLY A 47 -0.87 11.89 -1.60
CA GLY A 47 -0.40 12.47 -2.86
C GLY A 47 -1.51 12.57 -3.90
N ALA A 48 -2.47 11.63 -3.92
CA ALA A 48 -3.62 11.72 -4.83
C ALA A 48 -4.52 12.93 -4.54
N ILE A 49 -4.66 13.34 -3.27
CA ILE A 49 -5.42 14.53 -2.87
C ILE A 49 -4.62 15.81 -3.13
N SER A 50 -3.31 15.79 -2.86
CA SER A 50 -2.48 17.01 -2.84
C SER A 50 -2.04 17.51 -4.22
N ILE A 51 -2.39 16.82 -5.31
CA ILE A 51 -2.04 17.26 -6.67
C ILE A 51 -2.63 18.66 -6.93
N LEU A 52 -1.76 19.57 -7.37
CA LEU A 52 -2.11 20.89 -7.83
C LEU A 52 -2.38 20.83 -9.34
N ARG A 53 -3.62 21.08 -9.74
CA ARG A 53 -4.11 21.02 -11.13
C ARG A 53 -3.75 22.28 -11.93
N ASP A 54 -2.48 22.64 -11.88
CA ASP A 54 -1.88 23.76 -12.63
C ASP A 54 -0.65 23.21 -13.38
N GLU A 55 -0.54 23.51 -14.66
CA GLU A 55 0.58 23.07 -15.51
C GLU A 55 1.94 23.61 -15.06
N HIS A 56 1.95 24.72 -14.32
CA HIS A 56 3.15 25.35 -13.79
C HIS A 56 3.45 24.99 -12.33
N ALA A 57 2.57 24.25 -11.66
CA ALA A 57 2.79 23.82 -10.29
C ALA A 57 3.78 22.66 -10.20
N ASP A 58 4.70 22.74 -9.23
CA ASP A 58 5.58 21.62 -8.90
C ASP A 58 4.79 20.53 -8.18
N ASN A 59 4.61 19.39 -8.86
CA ASN A 59 3.95 18.20 -8.34
C ASN A 59 4.93 17.03 -8.11
N SER A 60 6.23 17.29 -8.11
CA SER A 60 7.27 16.24 -7.97
C SER A 60 7.14 15.40 -6.70
N GLU A 61 6.60 15.98 -5.62
CA GLU A 61 6.31 15.28 -4.36
C GLU A 61 5.01 14.46 -4.38
N HIS A 62 4.14 14.65 -5.37
CA HIS A 62 2.81 14.03 -5.41
C HIS A 62 2.71 12.90 -6.44
N PHE A 63 3.42 12.99 -7.55
CA PHE A 63 3.49 11.91 -8.53
C PHE A 63 4.79 11.93 -9.34
N GLN A 64 5.10 10.80 -9.96
CA GLN A 64 6.20 10.68 -10.92
C GLN A 64 5.84 9.71 -12.04
N ILE A 65 6.43 9.91 -13.22
CA ILE A 65 6.30 8.97 -14.33
C ILE A 65 7.22 7.77 -14.06
N LEU A 66 6.69 6.56 -14.12
CA LEU A 66 7.49 5.35 -13.92
C LEU A 66 8.09 4.88 -15.24
N THR A 67 9.42 4.83 -15.28
CA THR A 67 10.20 4.27 -16.38
C THR A 67 10.80 2.93 -15.98
N GLU A 68 11.21 2.13 -16.96
CA GLU A 68 11.89 0.87 -16.71
C GLU A 68 13.17 1.04 -15.88
N GLU A 69 13.92 2.13 -16.10
CA GLU A 69 15.12 2.46 -15.31
C GLU A 69 14.79 2.68 -13.83
N ILE A 70 13.79 3.52 -13.53
CA ILE A 70 13.38 3.86 -12.16
C ILE A 70 13.01 2.59 -11.39
N VAL A 71 12.14 1.77 -11.98
CA VAL A 71 11.64 0.57 -11.29
C VAL A 71 12.68 -0.53 -11.18
N ASN A 72 13.62 -0.65 -12.14
CA ASN A 72 14.74 -1.58 -12.04
C ASN A 72 15.71 -1.20 -10.92
N ARG A 73 15.98 0.10 -10.73
CA ARG A 73 16.82 0.59 -9.62
C ARG A 73 16.14 0.34 -8.27
N ALA A 74 14.84 0.62 -8.17
CA ALA A 74 14.10 0.52 -6.92
C ALA A 74 13.72 -0.92 -6.50
N ALA A 75 13.68 -1.88 -7.42
CA ALA A 75 13.17 -3.23 -7.10
C ALA A 75 13.96 -4.02 -6.06
N ARG A 76 15.20 -3.63 -5.76
CA ARG A 76 16.05 -4.28 -4.75
C ARG A 76 16.00 -3.60 -3.37
N THR A 77 15.28 -2.49 -3.23
CA THR A 77 15.15 -1.80 -1.94
C THR A 77 13.92 -2.28 -1.17
N GLY A 78 13.98 -2.20 0.16
CA GLY A 78 12.84 -2.46 1.04
C GLY A 78 11.80 -1.33 1.00
N GLY A 79 10.61 -1.61 1.55
CA GLY A 79 9.50 -0.66 1.61
C GLY A 79 8.91 -0.33 0.23
N THR A 80 8.48 0.93 0.05
CA THR A 80 7.96 1.47 -1.21
C THR A 80 8.68 2.76 -1.59
N PHE A 81 9.27 2.82 -2.79
CA PHE A 81 9.92 4.05 -3.29
C PHE A 81 8.92 5.15 -3.66
N LEU A 82 7.63 4.82 -3.74
CA LEU A 82 6.54 5.80 -3.86
C LEU A 82 6.15 6.39 -2.50
N HIS A 83 6.69 5.88 -1.39
CA HIS A 83 6.22 6.18 -0.05
C HIS A 83 4.73 5.83 0.14
N THR A 84 4.24 6.00 1.35
CA THR A 84 2.87 5.66 1.71
C THR A 84 2.37 6.61 2.78
N SER A 85 1.04 6.71 2.92
CA SER A 85 0.37 7.44 3.99
C SER A 85 -0.85 6.67 4.46
N ARG A 86 -1.40 7.09 5.61
CA ARG A 86 -2.67 6.61 6.15
C ARG A 86 -3.83 7.57 5.85
N ALA A 87 -3.69 8.42 4.84
CA ALA A 87 -4.75 9.35 4.46
C ALA A 87 -6.01 8.57 4.03
N ASN A 88 -7.15 9.04 4.52
CA ASN A 88 -8.47 8.48 4.23
C ASN A 88 -9.32 9.56 3.54
N PRO A 89 -9.33 9.61 2.20
CA PRO A 89 -9.95 10.71 1.46
C PRO A 89 -11.42 11.03 1.81
N PRO A 90 -12.29 10.03 2.10
CA PRO A 90 -13.65 10.29 2.56
C PRO A 90 -13.78 11.01 3.90
N ALA A 91 -12.71 11.09 4.70
CA ALA A 91 -12.79 11.57 6.06
C ALA A 91 -11.48 12.20 6.56
N VAL A 92 -10.93 13.12 5.77
CA VAL A 92 -9.68 13.84 6.07
C VAL A 92 -9.92 14.88 7.17
N LYS A 93 -9.06 14.89 8.19
CA LYS A 93 -9.15 15.88 9.27
C LYS A 93 -8.77 17.26 8.77
N LYS A 94 -9.34 18.31 9.38
CA LYS A 94 -9.05 19.71 9.03
C LYS A 94 -7.55 20.03 8.96
N GLU A 95 -6.74 19.50 9.88
CA GLU A 95 -5.30 19.77 9.91
C GLU A 95 -4.55 19.10 8.75
N GLU A 96 -5.08 17.96 8.27
CA GLU A 96 -4.51 17.11 7.23
C GLU A 96 -4.96 17.52 5.82
N VAL A 97 -5.96 18.41 5.70
CA VAL A 97 -6.37 18.98 4.40
C VAL A 97 -5.20 19.77 3.80
N PRO A 98 -4.82 19.52 2.53
CA PRO A 98 -3.78 20.29 1.85
C PRO A 98 -4.07 21.78 1.84
N GLU A 99 -3.05 22.62 1.96
CA GLU A 99 -3.19 24.07 2.12
C GLU A 99 -4.08 24.71 1.04
N ALA A 100 -3.92 24.30 -0.21
CA ALA A 100 -4.70 24.76 -1.35
C ALA A 100 -6.22 24.50 -1.22
N LEU A 101 -6.62 23.52 -0.40
CA LEU A 101 -8.00 23.07 -0.23
C LEU A 101 -8.64 23.54 1.09
N ARG A 102 -7.85 24.07 2.04
CA ARG A 102 -8.32 24.47 3.39
C ARG A 102 -9.38 25.57 3.38
N ALA A 103 -9.39 26.42 2.36
CA ALA A 103 -10.41 27.46 2.22
C ALA A 103 -11.80 26.86 1.94
N THR A 104 -11.86 25.75 1.20
CA THR A 104 -13.10 25.08 0.78
C THR A 104 -13.51 23.99 1.77
N TYR A 105 -12.54 23.26 2.32
CA TYR A 105 -12.76 22.11 3.20
C TYR A 105 -12.27 22.45 4.62
N ASN A 106 -13.19 22.98 5.43
CA ASN A 106 -12.89 23.54 6.76
C ASN A 106 -13.62 22.85 7.93
N GLN A 107 -14.32 21.74 7.65
CA GLN A 107 -15.02 20.93 8.65
C GLN A 107 -14.02 20.05 9.42
N ASP A 108 -14.43 19.48 10.55
CA ASP A 108 -13.57 18.57 11.33
C ASP A 108 -13.20 17.31 10.55
N ARG A 109 -14.11 16.84 9.66
CA ARG A 109 -13.88 15.74 8.72
C ARG A 109 -14.42 16.14 7.35
N ASN A 110 -13.58 16.03 6.33
CA ASN A 110 -13.88 16.48 4.97
C ASN A 110 -13.77 15.29 4.01
N ASP A 111 -14.77 15.16 3.12
CA ASP A 111 -14.72 14.20 2.02
C ASP A 111 -14.05 14.84 0.80
N LEU A 112 -12.84 14.38 0.49
CA LEU A 112 -12.01 14.83 -0.63
C LEU A 112 -12.08 13.86 -1.82
N THR A 113 -13.03 12.93 -1.86
CA THR A 113 -13.19 11.95 -2.95
C THR A 113 -13.32 12.63 -4.31
N SER A 114 -14.08 13.73 -4.39
CA SER A 114 -14.22 14.49 -5.63
C SER A 114 -12.92 15.13 -6.09
N GLU A 115 -12.04 15.54 -5.18
CA GLU A 115 -10.74 16.10 -5.53
C GLU A 115 -9.80 15.00 -6.06
N VAL A 116 -9.83 13.81 -5.46
CA VAL A 116 -9.09 12.65 -5.97
C VAL A 116 -9.52 12.33 -7.42
N ILE A 117 -10.82 12.27 -7.71
CA ILE A 117 -11.31 11.98 -9.07
C ILE A 117 -10.83 13.05 -10.06
N LYS A 118 -11.01 14.33 -9.73
CA LYS A 118 -10.54 15.45 -10.59
C LYS A 118 -9.03 15.42 -10.81
N ASN A 119 -8.25 15.02 -9.80
CA ASN A 119 -6.80 14.93 -9.90
C ASN A 119 -6.37 13.74 -10.78
N LEU A 120 -7.06 12.58 -10.67
CA LEU A 120 -6.83 11.43 -11.54
C LEU A 120 -7.18 11.77 -13.00
N ASP A 121 -8.29 12.47 -13.23
CA ASP A 121 -8.71 12.92 -14.57
C ASP A 121 -7.71 13.92 -15.16
N TRP A 122 -7.22 14.88 -14.36
CA TRP A 122 -6.21 15.84 -14.79
C TRP A 122 -4.88 15.18 -15.16
N LEU A 123 -4.48 14.12 -14.44
CA LEU A 123 -3.32 13.29 -14.80
C LEU A 123 -3.57 12.40 -16.04
N GLY A 124 -4.82 12.32 -16.50
CA GLY A 124 -5.27 11.45 -17.58
C GLY A 124 -5.20 9.97 -17.23
N ILE A 125 -5.38 9.60 -15.95
CA ILE A 125 -5.31 8.21 -15.49
C ILE A 125 -6.59 7.46 -15.88
N ASP A 126 -6.47 6.50 -16.79
CA ASP A 126 -7.58 5.67 -17.26
C ASP A 126 -7.85 4.47 -16.34
N TYR A 127 -6.79 3.94 -15.69
CA TYR A 127 -6.85 2.78 -14.82
C TYR A 127 -6.03 3.02 -13.56
N LEU A 128 -6.57 2.70 -12.39
CA LEU A 128 -5.90 2.83 -11.11
C LEU A 128 -5.57 1.46 -10.51
N ILE A 129 -4.34 1.30 -10.05
CA ILE A 129 -3.85 0.12 -9.35
C ILE A 129 -3.43 0.52 -7.93
N PRO A 130 -4.38 0.50 -6.98
CA PRO A 130 -4.07 0.71 -5.58
C PRO A 130 -3.51 -0.59 -4.97
N ILE A 131 -2.36 -0.47 -4.31
CA ILE A 131 -1.70 -1.56 -3.60
C ILE A 131 -1.82 -1.27 -2.11
N GLY A 132 -2.59 -2.08 -1.38
CA GLY A 132 -3.04 -1.69 -0.05
C GLY A 132 -3.67 -2.79 0.79
N GLY A 133 -3.86 -2.49 2.08
CA GLY A 133 -4.71 -3.29 2.98
C GLY A 133 -6.16 -2.79 2.95
N ASP A 134 -6.96 -3.22 3.92
CA ASP A 134 -8.40 -2.97 3.98
C ASP A 134 -8.80 -1.50 3.74
N ASP A 135 -8.21 -0.55 4.47
CA ASP A 135 -8.51 0.88 4.32
C ASP A 135 -8.32 1.39 2.88
N THR A 136 -7.19 1.02 2.26
CA THR A 136 -6.83 1.45 0.90
C THR A 136 -7.77 0.82 -0.14
N LEU A 137 -8.09 -0.47 0.02
CA LEU A 137 -8.93 -1.21 -0.92
C LEU A 137 -10.41 -0.88 -0.78
N SER A 138 -10.85 -0.55 0.43
CA SER A 138 -12.20 -0.03 0.69
C SER A 138 -12.43 1.29 -0.04
N PHE A 139 -11.47 2.22 0.03
CA PHE A 139 -11.58 3.46 -0.75
C PHE A 139 -11.48 3.24 -2.26
N ALA A 140 -10.63 2.31 -2.70
CA ALA A 140 -10.56 1.91 -4.10
C ALA A 140 -11.92 1.37 -4.62
N THR A 141 -12.65 0.61 -3.79
CA THR A 141 -13.99 0.14 -4.10
C THR A 141 -14.99 1.29 -4.20
N ARG A 142 -14.88 2.32 -3.35
CA ARG A 142 -15.69 3.54 -3.48
C ARG A 142 -15.42 4.24 -4.82
N LEU A 143 -14.16 4.46 -5.18
CA LEU A 143 -13.79 5.07 -6.47
C LEU A 143 -14.31 4.26 -7.67
N HIS A 144 -14.31 2.93 -7.58
CA HIS A 144 -14.87 2.10 -8.63
C HIS A 144 -16.38 2.35 -8.83
N LYS A 145 -17.14 2.50 -7.74
CA LYS A 145 -18.56 2.85 -7.81
C LYS A 145 -18.82 4.24 -8.40
N GLU A 146 -17.85 5.14 -8.29
CA GLU A 146 -17.87 6.48 -8.89
C GLU A 146 -17.38 6.49 -10.36
N GLY A 147 -17.07 5.32 -10.93
CA GLY A 147 -16.73 5.18 -12.36
C GLY A 147 -15.23 5.03 -12.67
N VAL A 148 -14.35 5.09 -11.67
CA VAL A 148 -12.91 4.85 -11.88
C VAL A 148 -12.66 3.37 -12.17
N LYS A 149 -11.85 3.06 -13.19
CA LYS A 149 -11.46 1.67 -13.48
C LYS A 149 -10.34 1.26 -12.53
N VAL A 150 -10.62 0.31 -11.64
CA VAL A 150 -9.70 -0.09 -10.57
C VAL A 150 -9.29 -1.55 -10.71
N VAL A 151 -8.00 -1.84 -10.52
CA VAL A 151 -7.47 -3.20 -10.35
C VAL A 151 -6.63 -3.21 -9.06
N ALA A 152 -7.21 -3.72 -7.97
CA ALA A 152 -6.60 -3.72 -6.65
C ALA A 152 -5.54 -4.82 -6.50
N ILE A 153 -4.47 -4.54 -5.75
CA ILE A 153 -3.49 -5.55 -5.31
C ILE A 153 -3.49 -5.61 -3.77
N PRO A 154 -3.87 -6.76 -3.17
CA PRO A 154 -3.91 -6.89 -1.72
C PRO A 154 -2.52 -6.95 -1.12
N LYS A 155 -2.29 -6.07 -0.15
CA LYS A 155 -1.02 -5.86 0.55
C LYS A 155 -1.27 -5.63 2.03
N THR A 156 -0.89 -6.61 2.83
CA THR A 156 -0.95 -6.55 4.29
C THR A 156 -0.01 -7.61 4.84
N MET A 157 0.64 -7.31 5.97
CA MET A 157 1.40 -8.31 6.69
C MET A 157 0.50 -9.24 7.52
N ASP A 158 -0.75 -8.82 7.76
CA ASP A 158 -1.69 -9.51 8.64
C ASP A 158 -2.48 -10.60 7.90
N ASN A 159 -2.44 -10.60 6.55
CA ASN A 159 -3.21 -11.48 5.67
C ASN A 159 -4.74 -11.41 5.89
N ASP A 160 -5.23 -10.23 6.23
CA ASP A 160 -6.59 -9.96 6.67
C ASP A 160 -7.51 -9.40 5.58
N VAL A 161 -7.10 -9.45 4.30
CA VAL A 161 -7.92 -8.98 3.17
C VAL A 161 -8.81 -10.14 2.65
N PRO A 162 -10.14 -10.03 2.72
CA PRO A 162 -11.03 -11.08 2.22
C PRO A 162 -10.89 -11.31 0.72
N GLY A 163 -11.01 -12.58 0.30
CA GLY A 163 -10.99 -12.96 -1.12
C GLY A 163 -9.61 -13.28 -1.70
N THR A 164 -8.55 -13.22 -0.89
CA THR A 164 -7.23 -13.77 -1.24
C THR A 164 -6.72 -14.68 -0.13
N ASP A 165 -6.09 -15.79 -0.49
CA ASP A 165 -5.41 -16.66 0.47
C ASP A 165 -4.10 -16.05 0.96
N TYR A 166 -3.50 -15.16 0.16
CA TYR A 166 -2.17 -14.64 0.41
C TYR A 166 -1.99 -13.19 -0.03
N CYS A 167 -1.61 -12.33 0.92
CA CYS A 167 -1.30 -10.93 0.68
C CYS A 167 0.20 -10.71 0.47
N ILE A 168 0.55 -9.70 -0.33
CA ILE A 168 1.95 -9.26 -0.43
C ILE A 168 2.42 -8.81 0.95
N GLY A 169 3.60 -9.31 1.36
CA GLY A 169 4.22 -9.01 2.65
C GLY A 169 4.06 -10.10 3.71
N PHE A 170 2.97 -10.88 3.65
CA PHE A 170 2.63 -11.86 4.68
C PHE A 170 3.68 -12.96 4.85
N SER A 171 4.15 -13.59 3.77
CA SER A 171 5.19 -14.64 3.85
C SER A 171 6.48 -14.14 4.48
N THR A 172 6.85 -12.90 4.21
CA THR A 172 8.05 -12.32 4.80
C THR A 172 7.87 -12.07 6.29
N CYS A 173 6.66 -11.69 6.73
CA CYS A 173 6.33 -11.60 8.15
C CYS A 173 6.48 -12.97 8.83
N VAL A 174 5.90 -14.03 8.26
CA VAL A 174 5.99 -15.41 8.79
C VAL A 174 7.45 -15.86 8.91
N SER A 175 8.25 -15.74 7.86
CA SER A 175 9.65 -16.16 7.88
C SER A 175 10.47 -15.38 8.91
N ARG A 176 10.24 -14.05 9.05
CA ARG A 176 10.90 -13.22 10.06
C ARG A 176 10.51 -13.60 11.49
N THR A 177 9.24 -13.93 11.73
CA THR A 177 8.78 -14.42 13.04
C THR A 177 9.47 -15.72 13.41
N ILE A 178 9.56 -16.68 12.48
CA ILE A 178 10.27 -17.96 12.69
C ILE A 178 11.76 -17.72 12.98
N GLU A 179 12.41 -16.87 12.19
CA GLU A 179 13.81 -16.51 12.38
C GLU A 179 14.07 -15.90 13.76
N LEU A 180 13.25 -14.92 14.17
CA LEU A 180 13.36 -14.27 15.47
C LEU A 180 13.15 -15.28 16.61
N SER A 181 12.16 -16.16 16.49
CA SER A 181 11.88 -17.21 17.47
C SER A 181 13.10 -18.10 17.68
N ASN A 182 13.74 -18.53 16.59
CA ASN A 182 14.93 -19.39 16.65
C ASN A 182 16.13 -18.67 17.30
N ARG A 183 16.32 -17.38 17.03
CA ARG A 183 17.39 -16.59 17.68
C ARG A 183 17.19 -16.48 19.19
N LEU A 184 15.95 -16.28 19.64
CA LEU A 184 15.62 -16.14 21.05
C LEU A 184 15.64 -17.48 21.81
N ARG A 185 15.34 -18.58 21.13
CA ARG A 185 15.25 -19.93 21.72
C ARG A 185 16.52 -20.34 22.47
N THR A 186 17.70 -20.07 21.90
CA THR A 186 18.98 -20.47 22.52
C THR A 186 19.18 -19.79 23.87
N SER A 187 18.89 -18.49 23.97
CA SER A 187 19.03 -17.75 25.23
C SER A 187 17.97 -18.16 26.27
N ALA A 188 16.73 -18.37 25.83
CA ALA A 188 15.66 -18.83 26.72
C ALA A 188 15.97 -20.25 27.28
N GLY A 189 16.47 -21.15 26.43
CA GLY A 189 16.85 -22.51 26.81
C GLY A 189 17.99 -22.56 27.82
N SER A 190 19.05 -21.75 27.64
CA SER A 190 20.18 -21.71 28.57
C SER A 190 19.83 -21.22 29.98
N HIS A 191 18.72 -20.51 30.14
CA HIS A 191 18.28 -19.94 31.41
C HIS A 191 16.97 -20.54 31.92
N GLU A 192 16.48 -21.63 31.31
CA GLU A 192 15.23 -22.29 31.67
C GLU A 192 14.03 -21.32 31.74
N ARG A 193 13.96 -20.38 30.79
CA ARG A 193 12.94 -19.31 30.76
C ARG A 193 11.80 -19.62 29.81
N PHE A 194 10.63 -19.09 30.14
CA PHE A 194 9.53 -18.94 29.18
C PHE A 194 9.73 -17.68 28.33
N LEU A 195 9.46 -17.81 27.03
CA LEU A 195 9.47 -16.71 26.08
C LEU A 195 8.03 -16.41 25.66
N VAL A 196 7.59 -15.17 25.80
CA VAL A 196 6.35 -14.66 25.23
C VAL A 196 6.72 -13.74 24.07
N MET A 197 6.25 -14.06 22.88
CA MET A 197 6.48 -13.27 21.67
C MET A 197 5.19 -12.64 21.19
N GLU A 198 5.15 -11.31 21.23
CA GLU A 198 4.11 -10.54 20.57
C GLU A 198 4.48 -10.35 19.09
N VAL A 199 3.53 -10.61 18.21
CA VAL A 199 3.69 -10.48 16.76
C VAL A 199 2.60 -9.58 16.20
N PHE A 200 2.86 -9.00 15.03
CA PHE A 200 1.85 -8.25 14.27
C PHE A 200 0.67 -9.15 13.88
N GLY A 201 -0.43 -8.59 13.39
CA GLY A 201 -1.65 -9.34 13.06
C GLY A 201 -2.92 -8.51 13.17
N ARG A 202 -2.87 -7.36 13.85
CA ARG A 202 -4.01 -6.47 14.09
C ARG A 202 -5.20 -7.22 14.71
N TYR A 203 -6.17 -7.65 13.90
CA TYR A 203 -7.35 -8.40 14.32
C TYR A 203 -7.39 -9.83 13.75
N ALA A 204 -6.30 -10.27 13.11
CA ALA A 204 -6.15 -11.59 12.50
C ALA A 204 -4.94 -12.35 13.10
N GLY A 205 -5.11 -13.64 13.33
CA GLY A 205 -4.15 -14.53 13.98
C GLY A 205 -3.17 -15.21 13.03
N PHE A 206 -3.26 -14.99 11.72
CA PHE A 206 -2.46 -15.74 10.72
C PHE A 206 -0.95 -15.67 10.95
N THR A 207 -0.46 -14.50 11.35
CA THR A 207 0.94 -14.18 11.66
C THR A 207 1.45 -14.83 12.95
N ALA A 208 0.56 -15.25 13.86
CA ALA A 208 0.90 -16.03 15.05
C ALA A 208 0.74 -17.54 14.80
N MET A 209 -0.35 -17.92 14.12
CA MET A 209 -0.71 -19.30 13.83
C MET A 209 0.31 -19.99 12.92
N LEU A 210 0.63 -19.42 11.74
CA LEU A 210 1.51 -20.08 10.77
C LEU A 210 2.94 -20.29 11.30
N PRO A 211 3.62 -19.31 11.94
CA PRO A 211 4.91 -19.57 12.57
C PRO A 211 4.83 -20.66 13.64
N THR A 212 3.76 -20.68 14.44
CA THR A 212 3.57 -21.70 15.49
C THR A 212 3.44 -23.09 14.89
N MET A 213 2.65 -23.26 13.83
CA MET A 213 2.56 -24.52 13.08
C MET A 213 3.91 -24.94 12.47
N ALA A 214 4.74 -23.96 12.08
CA ALA A 214 6.09 -24.18 11.59
C ALA A 214 7.13 -24.46 12.71
N GLY A 215 6.70 -24.57 13.98
CA GLY A 215 7.54 -24.90 15.13
C GLY A 215 8.17 -23.70 15.85
N ALA A 216 7.77 -22.47 15.52
CA ALA A 216 8.28 -21.26 16.17
C ALA A 216 7.92 -21.21 17.68
N ALA A 217 6.74 -21.73 18.06
CA ALA A 217 6.24 -21.71 19.42
C ALA A 217 5.53 -23.02 19.79
N ASN A 218 5.41 -23.29 21.09
CA ASN A 218 4.64 -24.44 21.59
C ASN A 218 3.12 -24.18 21.57
N ARG A 219 2.72 -22.91 21.71
CA ARG A 219 1.32 -22.44 21.69
C ARG A 219 1.29 -21.03 21.11
N CYS A 220 0.16 -20.66 20.51
CA CYS A 220 -0.17 -19.28 20.17
C CYS A 220 -1.54 -18.91 20.73
N VAL A 221 -1.78 -17.61 20.83
CA VAL A 221 -3.07 -17.03 21.19
C VAL A 221 -3.49 -16.17 20.00
N ILE A 222 -4.70 -16.40 19.49
CA ILE A 222 -5.22 -15.70 18.33
C ILE A 222 -6.64 -15.19 18.61
N PRO A 223 -7.09 -14.11 17.94
CA PRO A 223 -8.44 -13.59 18.16
C PRO A 223 -9.55 -14.53 17.63
N GLU A 224 -9.24 -15.43 16.71
CA GLU A 224 -10.22 -16.34 16.09
C GLU A 224 -10.59 -17.55 16.97
N CYS A 225 -9.71 -17.97 17.89
CA CYS A 225 -9.96 -19.09 18.80
C CYS A 225 -9.10 -19.07 20.07
#